data_AF-A0A9D3SB86-F1
#
_entry.id   AF-A0A9D3SB86-F1
#
_cell.length_a   1.000
_cell.length_b   1.000
_cell.length_c   1.000
_cell.angle_alpha   90.00
_cell.angle_beta   90.00
_cell.angle_gamma   90.00
#
_symmetry.space_group_name_H-M   'P 1'
#
loop_
_entity.id
_entity.type
_entity.pdbx_description
1 polymer ?
#
loop_
_entity_poly.entity_id
_entity_poly.type
_entity_poly.pdbx_seq_one_letter_code
_entity_poly.pdbx_strand_id
1 'polypeptide(L)'
;MAVTLNQWIAELSNITLSLSALYTAFQLFKDHRAPAVGFFLLGSSAVLCSLPLSSPAVIGVQGELEWAGGVLGPALVSFGFLWLSQDHSTAHVLLVGSAALLGLRDWLSPETLVVMSRCLALSSLCCSLTVCVFTTNVAGALGSVALSLPALVAPVPGAKAFTSLVAPGDAEHVLKCLLKGLMAIGCLSIKKALDRHLLDLQSWD
;
A
#
# COMPACT_ATOMS: atom_id res chain seq x y z
N MET A 1 -4.83 4.99 31.38
CA MET A 1 -5.67 5.88 30.55
C MET A 1 -5.05 6.17 29.18
N ALA A 2 -3.73 6.43 29.08
CA ALA A 2 -3.03 6.58 27.79
C ALA A 2 -2.95 5.27 26.97
N VAL A 3 -2.66 4.13 27.63
CA VAL A 3 -2.57 2.80 26.99
C VAL A 3 -3.88 2.40 26.30
N THR A 4 -5.02 2.68 26.95
CA THR A 4 -6.35 2.39 26.39
C THR A 4 -6.65 3.26 25.18
N LEU A 5 -6.33 4.57 25.22
CA LEU A 5 -6.57 5.48 24.10
C LEU A 5 -5.76 5.10 22.85
N ASN A 6 -4.47 4.77 23.02
CA ASN A 6 -3.60 4.38 21.90
C ASN A 6 -4.08 3.09 21.21
N GLN A 7 -4.62 2.14 21.99
CA GLN A 7 -5.19 0.91 21.46
C GLN A 7 -6.46 1.17 20.65
N TRP A 8 -7.38 2.00 21.16
CA TRP A 8 -8.57 2.43 20.42
C TRP A 8 -8.23 3.15 19.11
N ILE A 9 -7.22 4.02 19.11
CA ILE A 9 -6.77 4.72 17.90
C ILE A 9 -6.20 3.73 16.88
N ALA A 10 -5.42 2.75 17.32
CA ALA A 10 -4.86 1.73 16.45
C ALA A 10 -5.95 0.85 15.81
N GLU A 11 -6.91 0.38 16.61
CA GLU A 11 -8.07 -0.39 16.12
C GLU A 11 -8.92 0.44 15.14
N LEU A 12 -9.22 1.69 15.48
CA LEU A 12 -9.96 2.59 14.60
C LEU A 12 -9.23 2.81 13.27
N SER A 13 -7.91 2.95 13.29
CA SER A 13 -7.10 3.10 12.07
C SER A 13 -7.13 1.85 11.18
N ASN A 14 -7.11 0.65 11.79
CA ASN A 14 -7.24 -0.62 11.07
C ASN A 14 -8.62 -0.79 10.47
N ILE A 15 -9.68 -0.50 11.23
CA ILE A 15 -11.06 -0.57 10.74
C ILE A 15 -11.26 0.41 9.59
N THR A 16 -10.77 1.64 9.73
CA THR A 16 -10.87 2.67 8.68
C THR A 16 -10.13 2.25 7.41
N LEU A 17 -8.90 1.74 7.54
CA LEU A 17 -8.13 1.22 6.41
C LEU A 17 -8.81 0.02 5.75
N SER A 18 -9.30 -0.92 6.56
CA SER A 18 -10.04 -2.09 6.08
C SER A 18 -11.27 -1.70 5.28
N LEU A 19 -12.15 -0.86 5.86
CA LEU A 19 -13.38 -0.42 5.19
C LEU A 19 -13.08 0.33 3.91
N SER A 20 -12.15 1.29 3.93
CA SER A 20 -11.79 2.07 2.74
C SER A 20 -11.15 1.23 1.64
N ALA A 21 -10.23 0.33 1.99
CA ALA A 21 -9.55 -0.55 1.03
C ALA A 21 -10.52 -1.59 0.44
N LEU A 22 -11.31 -2.28 1.27
CA LEU A 22 -12.29 -3.27 0.78
C LEU A 22 -13.40 -2.63 -0.03
N TYR A 23 -13.91 -1.47 0.38
CA TYR A 23 -14.85 -0.70 -0.42
C TYR A 23 -14.26 -0.34 -1.79
N THR A 24 -13.02 0.15 -1.81
CA THR A 24 -12.33 0.51 -3.04
C THR A 24 -12.11 -0.71 -3.93
N ALA A 25 -11.70 -1.85 -3.35
CA ALA A 25 -11.54 -3.11 -4.07
C ALA A 25 -12.85 -3.54 -4.74
N PHE A 26 -13.96 -3.48 -4.02
CA PHE A 26 -15.27 -3.85 -4.55
C PHE A 26 -15.70 -2.94 -5.72
N GLN A 27 -15.47 -1.64 -5.61
CA GLN A 27 -15.81 -0.68 -6.67
C GLN A 27 -14.95 -0.88 -7.91
N LEU A 28 -13.66 -1.15 -7.74
CA LEU A 28 -12.70 -1.29 -8.84
C LEU A 28 -12.67 -2.67 -9.49
N PHE A 29 -13.31 -3.69 -8.89
CA PHE A 29 -13.21 -5.08 -9.33
C PHE A 29 -13.56 -5.30 -10.82
N LYS A 30 -14.54 -4.56 -11.35
CA LYS A 30 -15.00 -4.74 -12.74
C LYS A 30 -14.01 -4.15 -13.75
N ASP A 31 -13.62 -2.90 -13.53
CA ASP A 31 -12.90 -2.09 -14.53
C ASP A 31 -11.38 -2.05 -14.27
N HIS A 32 -10.95 -2.23 -13.03
CA HIS A 32 -9.56 -2.12 -12.60
C HIS A 32 -9.14 -3.28 -11.68
N ARG A 33 -9.15 -4.50 -12.25
CA ARG A 33 -8.91 -5.76 -11.52
C ARG A 33 -7.60 -5.79 -10.73
N ALA A 34 -6.50 -5.32 -11.31
CA ALA A 34 -5.21 -5.33 -10.64
C ALA A 34 -5.21 -4.43 -9.38
N PRO A 35 -5.53 -3.12 -9.46
CA PRO A 35 -5.72 -2.28 -8.28
C PRO A 35 -6.69 -2.87 -7.26
N ALA A 36 -7.81 -3.46 -7.71
CA ALA A 36 -8.79 -4.09 -6.83
C ALA A 36 -8.19 -5.22 -5.98
N VAL A 37 -7.36 -6.08 -6.57
CA VAL A 37 -6.63 -7.13 -5.83
C VAL A 37 -5.67 -6.52 -4.81
N GLY A 38 -4.94 -5.45 -5.20
CA GLY A 38 -4.04 -4.76 -4.28
C GLY A 38 -4.76 -4.20 -3.05
N PHE A 39 -5.91 -3.56 -3.25
CA PHE A 39 -6.74 -3.04 -2.17
C PHE A 39 -7.41 -4.15 -1.36
N PHE A 40 -7.77 -5.27 -1.98
CA PHE A 40 -8.29 -6.43 -1.27
C PHE A 40 -7.25 -6.99 -0.30
N LEU A 41 -6.01 -7.20 -0.75
CA LEU A 41 -4.91 -7.67 0.11
C LEU A 41 -4.66 -6.71 1.29
N LEU A 42 -4.61 -5.41 1.01
CA LEU A 42 -4.42 -4.38 2.02
C LEU A 42 -5.57 -4.35 3.05
N GLY A 43 -6.81 -4.44 2.56
CA GLY A 43 -8.01 -4.46 3.41
C GLY A 43 -8.10 -5.71 4.27
N SER A 44 -7.86 -6.89 3.68
CA SER A 44 -7.83 -8.16 4.40
C SER A 44 -6.72 -8.20 5.45
N SER A 45 -5.54 -7.67 5.14
CA SER A 45 -4.47 -7.45 6.12
C SER A 45 -4.98 -6.63 7.31
N ALA A 46 -5.61 -5.48 7.05
CA ALA A 46 -6.14 -4.62 8.11
C ALA A 46 -7.29 -5.26 8.91
N VAL A 47 -8.12 -6.12 8.30
CA VAL A 47 -9.14 -6.92 9.00
C VAL A 47 -8.47 -7.85 10.00
N LEU A 48 -7.47 -8.62 9.58
CA LEU A 48 -6.79 -9.56 10.47
C LEU A 48 -6.15 -8.85 11.66
N CYS A 49 -5.62 -7.64 11.46
CA CYS A 49 -5.05 -6.82 12.54
C CYS A 49 -6.09 -6.29 13.54
N SER A 50 -7.37 -6.31 13.21
CA SER A 50 -8.47 -5.89 14.10
C SER A 50 -9.11 -7.05 14.85
N LEU A 51 -8.81 -8.30 14.48
CA LEU A 51 -9.38 -9.48 15.11
C LEU A 51 -8.52 -9.89 16.32
N PRO A 52 -9.12 -10.20 17.49
CA PRO A 52 -8.39 -10.66 18.67
C PRO A 52 -7.99 -12.13 18.51
N LEU A 53 -7.10 -12.41 17.56
CA LEU A 53 -6.66 -13.76 17.22
C LEU A 53 -5.28 -14.02 17.83
N SER A 54 -5.22 -14.97 18.77
CA SER A 54 -3.98 -15.31 19.52
C SER A 54 -3.27 -16.57 19.01
N SER A 55 -3.74 -17.17 17.90
CA SER A 55 -3.14 -18.39 17.37
C SER A 55 -1.84 -18.08 16.61
N PRO A 56 -0.73 -18.79 16.86
CA PRO A 56 0.55 -18.54 16.19
C PRO A 56 0.46 -18.71 14.67
N ALA A 57 -0.39 -19.62 14.17
CA ALA A 57 -0.65 -19.80 12.75
C ALA A 57 -1.29 -18.54 12.12
N VAL A 58 -2.20 -17.90 12.85
CA VAL A 58 -2.89 -16.70 12.39
C VAL A 58 -1.95 -15.49 12.40
N ILE A 59 -1.10 -15.37 13.42
CA ILE A 59 -0.08 -14.31 13.50
C ILE A 59 0.89 -14.41 12.31
N GLY A 60 1.29 -15.63 11.93
CA GLY A 60 2.11 -15.86 10.74
C GLY A 60 1.42 -15.40 9.46
N VAL A 61 0.17 -15.83 9.23
CA VAL A 61 -0.62 -15.43 8.05
C VAL A 61 -0.86 -13.91 8.00
N GLN A 62 -1.10 -13.28 9.15
CA GLN A 62 -1.24 -11.83 9.24
C GLN A 62 0.04 -11.12 8.78
N GLY A 63 1.21 -11.57 9.23
CA GLY A 63 2.50 -11.02 8.81
C GLY A 63 2.76 -11.18 7.31
N GLU A 64 2.44 -12.35 6.74
CA GLU A 64 2.51 -12.59 5.30
C GLU A 64 1.60 -11.66 4.51
N LEU A 65 0.37 -11.44 4.99
CA LEU A 65 -0.62 -10.61 4.31
C LEU A 65 -0.30 -9.11 4.43
N GLU A 66 0.20 -8.66 5.59
CA GLU A 66 0.72 -7.30 5.76
C GLU A 66 1.89 -7.03 4.80
N TRP A 67 2.82 -7.99 4.67
CA TRP A 67 3.93 -7.90 3.73
C TRP A 67 3.46 -7.87 2.27
N ALA A 68 2.62 -8.83 1.88
CA ALA A 68 2.09 -8.92 0.53
C ALA A 68 1.27 -7.68 0.15
N GLY A 69 0.40 -7.20 1.05
CA GLY A 69 -0.39 -5.99 0.84
C GLY A 69 0.47 -4.73 0.72
N GLY A 70 1.53 -4.62 1.53
CA GLY A 70 2.46 -3.49 1.48
C GLY A 70 3.30 -3.44 0.19
N VAL A 71 3.71 -4.60 -0.34
CA VAL A 71 4.52 -4.68 -1.57
C VAL A 71 3.67 -4.66 -2.83
N LEU A 72 2.59 -5.45 -2.88
CA LEU A 72 1.74 -5.57 -4.07
C LEU A 72 0.72 -4.45 -4.18
N GLY A 73 0.24 -3.87 -3.07
CA GLY A 73 -0.79 -2.83 -3.10
C GLY A 73 -0.40 -1.65 -3.99
N PRO A 74 0.70 -0.93 -3.69
CA PRO A 74 1.16 0.18 -4.53
C PRO A 74 1.51 -0.26 -5.97
N ALA A 75 2.16 -1.43 -6.11
CA ALA A 75 2.57 -1.95 -7.41
C ALA A 75 1.37 -2.23 -8.33
N LEU A 76 0.30 -2.82 -7.80
CA LEU A 76 -0.93 -3.11 -8.53
C LEU A 76 -1.74 -1.85 -8.85
N VAL A 77 -1.70 -0.83 -7.99
CA VAL A 77 -2.25 0.50 -8.31
C VAL A 77 -1.50 1.13 -9.48
N SER A 78 -0.17 1.09 -9.43
CA SER A 78 0.69 1.64 -10.47
C SER A 78 0.55 0.89 -11.79
N PHE A 79 0.40 -0.44 -11.71
CA PHE A 79 0.01 -1.27 -12.85
C PHE A 79 -1.28 -0.75 -13.50
N GLY A 80 -2.31 -0.43 -12.71
CA GLY A 80 -3.57 0.12 -13.23
C GLY A 80 -3.37 1.42 -14.02
N PHE A 81 -2.58 2.36 -13.50
CA PHE A 81 -2.27 3.61 -14.21
C PHE A 81 -1.47 3.38 -15.50
N LEU A 82 -0.42 2.56 -15.44
CA LEU A 82 0.42 2.24 -16.59
C LEU A 82 -0.38 1.53 -17.68
N TRP A 83 -1.25 0.60 -17.28
CA TRP A 83 -2.12 -0.14 -18.20
C TRP A 83 -3.07 0.79 -18.97
N LEU A 84 -3.71 1.73 -18.27
CA LEU A 84 -4.56 2.74 -18.90
C LEU A 84 -3.76 3.68 -19.81
N SER A 85 -2.49 3.95 -19.48
CA SER A 85 -1.58 4.75 -20.28
C SER A 85 -0.90 3.99 -21.44
N GLN A 86 -1.30 2.75 -21.70
CA GLN A 86 -0.71 1.87 -22.73
C GLN A 86 0.77 1.51 -22.52
N ASP A 87 1.34 1.76 -21.34
CA ASP A 87 2.70 1.32 -20.98
C ASP A 87 2.67 -0.08 -20.36
N HIS A 88 2.29 -1.05 -21.18
CA HIS A 88 2.14 -2.45 -20.75
C HIS A 88 3.47 -3.07 -20.34
N SER A 89 4.57 -2.70 -20.99
CA SER A 89 5.89 -3.27 -20.68
C SER A 89 6.31 -2.92 -19.26
N THR A 90 6.27 -1.64 -18.89
CA THR A 90 6.61 -1.20 -17.53
C THR A 90 5.65 -1.80 -16.50
N ALA A 91 4.36 -1.92 -16.83
CA ALA A 91 3.37 -2.54 -15.95
C ALA A 91 3.74 -4.00 -15.61
N HIS A 92 4.12 -4.80 -16.61
CA HIS A 92 4.55 -6.19 -16.39
C HIS A 92 5.85 -6.29 -15.60
N VAL A 93 6.84 -5.45 -15.92
CA VAL A 93 8.13 -5.44 -15.18
C VAL A 93 7.90 -5.14 -13.71
N LEU A 94 7.06 -4.14 -13.40
CA LEU A 94 6.73 -3.78 -12.02
C LEU A 94 6.01 -4.93 -11.29
N LEU A 95 5.01 -5.55 -11.94
CA LEU A 95 4.27 -6.66 -11.36
C LEU A 95 5.17 -7.88 -11.09
N VAL A 96 5.99 -8.27 -12.07
CA VAL A 96 6.93 -9.39 -11.93
C VAL A 96 7.96 -9.11 -10.85
N GLY A 97 8.53 -7.90 -10.81
CA GLY A 97 9.48 -7.50 -9.77
C GLY A 97 8.88 -7.59 -8.37
N SER A 98 7.65 -7.08 -8.19
CA SER A 98 6.95 -7.14 -6.90
C SER A 98 6.56 -8.57 -6.51
N ALA A 99 6.09 -9.39 -7.45
CA ALA A 99 5.77 -10.80 -7.18
C ALA A 99 7.03 -11.62 -6.87
N ALA A 100 8.13 -11.38 -7.57
CA ALA A 100 9.41 -12.03 -7.31
C ALA A 100 9.93 -11.71 -5.92
N LEU A 101 9.79 -10.46 -5.45
CA LEU A 101 10.21 -10.10 -4.09
C LEU A 101 9.43 -10.87 -3.02
N LEU A 102 8.14 -11.17 -3.24
CA LEU A 102 7.38 -12.03 -2.32
C LEU A 102 7.94 -13.45 -2.28
N GLY A 103 8.23 -14.04 -3.44
CA GLY A 103 8.77 -15.41 -3.53
C GLY A 103 10.21 -15.54 -3.02
N LEU A 104 10.99 -14.46 -3.06
CA LEU A 104 12.38 -14.43 -2.60
C LEU A 104 12.54 -14.04 -1.13
N ARG A 105 11.43 -13.80 -0.41
CA ARG A 105 11.48 -13.30 0.97
C ARG A 105 12.38 -14.12 1.89
N ASP A 106 12.25 -15.44 1.86
CA ASP A 106 13.01 -16.35 2.75
C ASP A 106 14.46 -16.58 2.28
N TRP A 107 14.76 -16.21 1.03
CA TRP A 107 16.08 -16.39 0.40
C TRP A 107 16.97 -15.15 0.50
N LEU A 108 16.39 -13.99 0.80
CA LEU A 108 17.09 -12.73 0.90
C LEU A 108 17.46 -12.40 2.34
N SER A 109 18.59 -11.71 2.51
CA SER A 109 18.92 -11.13 3.81
C SER A 109 17.89 -10.05 4.19
N PRO A 110 17.63 -9.80 5.48
CA PRO A 110 16.69 -8.76 5.92
C PRO A 110 17.04 -7.37 5.36
N GLU A 111 18.33 -7.05 5.25
CA GLU A 111 18.80 -5.78 4.71
C GLU A 111 18.51 -5.66 3.21
N THR A 112 18.80 -6.72 2.45
CA THR A 112 18.50 -6.77 1.01
C THR A 112 17.01 -6.66 0.75
N LEU A 113 16.19 -7.37 1.53
CA LEU A 113 14.73 -7.34 1.41
C LEU A 113 14.17 -5.92 1.59
N VAL A 114 14.70 -5.20 2.58
CA VAL A 114 14.31 -3.81 2.88
C VAL A 114 14.73 -2.84 1.77
N VAL A 115 15.95 -2.99 1.24
CA VAL A 115 16.39 -2.15 0.12
C VAL A 115 15.53 -2.40 -1.11
N MET A 116 15.29 -3.68 -1.46
CA MET A 116 14.47 -4.03 -2.61
C MET A 116 13.02 -3.56 -2.48
N SER A 117 12.41 -3.69 -1.29
CA SER A 117 11.04 -3.22 -1.07
C SER A 117 10.92 -1.70 -1.20
N ARG A 118 11.89 -0.94 -0.70
CA ARG A 118 11.96 0.52 -0.88
C ARG A 118 12.16 0.90 -2.34
N CYS A 119 13.05 0.21 -3.06
CA CYS A 119 13.25 0.45 -4.48
C CYS A 119 11.97 0.16 -5.29
N LEU A 120 11.24 -0.91 -4.98
CA LEU A 120 9.95 -1.20 -5.62
C LEU A 120 8.88 -0.18 -5.25
N ALA A 121 8.80 0.24 -3.99
CA ALA A 121 7.86 1.28 -3.57
C ALA A 121 8.15 2.62 -4.27
N LEU A 122 9.43 3.01 -4.38
CA LEU A 122 9.84 4.19 -5.15
C LEU A 122 9.53 4.03 -6.64
N SER A 123 9.82 2.88 -7.23
CA SER A 123 9.56 2.62 -8.65
C SER A 123 8.05 2.70 -8.95
N SER A 124 7.24 2.08 -8.11
CA SER A 124 5.79 2.14 -8.15
C SER A 124 5.28 3.58 -8.00
N LEU A 125 5.79 4.34 -7.03
CA LEU A 125 5.44 5.73 -6.83
C LEU A 125 5.83 6.59 -8.05
N CYS A 126 7.03 6.44 -8.59
CA CYS A 126 7.47 7.16 -9.77
C CYS A 126 6.59 6.85 -10.98
N CYS A 127 6.29 5.56 -11.25
CA CYS A 127 5.44 5.17 -12.37
C CYS A 127 4.05 5.80 -12.29
N SER A 128 3.40 5.70 -11.12
CA SER A 128 2.09 6.29 -10.90
C SER A 128 2.10 7.82 -10.96
N LEU A 129 3.13 8.47 -10.39
CA LEU A 129 3.30 9.93 -10.48
C LEU A 129 3.51 10.41 -11.91
N THR A 130 4.31 9.70 -12.71
CA THR A 130 4.52 10.04 -14.12
C THR A 130 3.18 10.10 -14.85
N VAL A 131 2.37 9.04 -14.75
CA VAL A 131 1.02 9.03 -15.34
C VAL A 131 0.17 10.18 -14.79
N CYS A 132 0.09 10.31 -13.47
CA CYS A 132 -0.78 11.31 -12.83
C CYS A 132 -0.39 12.75 -13.17
N VAL A 133 0.90 13.07 -13.32
CA VAL A 133 1.36 14.41 -13.69
C VAL A 133 0.96 14.72 -15.14
N PHE A 134 1.18 13.78 -16.07
CA PHE A 134 0.83 13.98 -17.47
C PHE A 134 -0.68 14.02 -17.72
N THR A 135 -1.47 13.32 -16.90
CA THR A 135 -2.94 13.35 -16.98
C THR A 135 -3.56 14.41 -16.06
N THR A 136 -2.76 15.25 -15.39
CA THR A 136 -3.20 16.24 -14.39
C THR A 136 -4.09 15.66 -13.27
N ASN A 137 -3.90 14.38 -12.95
CA ASN A 137 -4.69 13.63 -11.98
C ASN A 137 -4.13 13.78 -10.55
N VAL A 138 -4.47 14.91 -9.92
CA VAL A 138 -4.01 15.26 -8.56
C VAL A 138 -4.45 14.21 -7.52
N ALA A 139 -5.66 13.64 -7.66
CA ALA A 139 -6.15 12.60 -6.77
C ALA A 139 -5.28 11.34 -6.85
N GLY A 140 -4.86 10.95 -8.06
CA GLY A 140 -3.97 9.82 -8.28
C GLY A 140 -2.59 10.05 -7.69
N ALA A 141 -2.03 11.25 -7.86
CA ALA A 141 -0.74 11.61 -7.29
C ALA A 141 -0.76 11.55 -5.75
N LEU A 142 -1.76 12.17 -5.12
CA LEU A 142 -1.95 12.14 -3.67
C LEU A 142 -2.16 10.71 -3.15
N GLY A 143 -2.99 9.93 -3.83
CA GLY A 143 -3.26 8.54 -3.46
C GLY A 143 -2.02 7.65 -3.57
N SER A 144 -1.19 7.86 -4.59
CA SER A 144 0.02 7.06 -4.82
C SER A 144 1.08 7.35 -3.76
N VAL A 145 1.26 8.62 -3.39
CA VAL A 145 2.11 9.02 -2.26
C VAL A 145 1.58 8.40 -0.97
N ALA A 146 0.28 8.52 -0.71
CA ALA A 146 -0.35 8.01 0.50
C ALA A 146 -0.18 6.49 0.70
N LEU A 147 -0.23 5.71 -0.39
CA LEU A 147 -0.06 4.26 -0.35
C LEU A 147 1.40 3.82 -0.28
N SER A 148 2.33 4.58 -0.87
CA SER A 148 3.75 4.20 -0.94
C SER A 148 4.56 4.69 0.27
N LEU A 149 4.13 5.78 0.91
CA LEU A 149 4.83 6.40 2.03
C LEU A 149 5.13 5.44 3.20
N PRO A 150 4.19 4.54 3.63
CA PRO A 150 4.47 3.59 4.70
C PRO A 150 5.67 2.68 4.40
N ALA A 151 5.81 2.19 3.16
CA ALA A 151 6.94 1.35 2.76
C ALA A 151 8.28 2.10 2.75
N LEU A 152 8.24 3.42 2.50
CA LEU A 152 9.43 4.28 2.48
C LEU A 152 9.88 4.70 3.88
N VAL A 153 8.92 4.90 4.79
CA VAL A 153 9.15 5.46 6.14
C VAL A 153 9.25 4.37 7.21
N ALA A 154 8.80 3.13 6.94
CA ALA A 154 8.83 2.05 7.93
C ALA A 154 10.26 1.82 8.48
N PRO A 155 10.40 1.72 9.82
CA PRO A 155 11.69 1.46 10.46
C PRO A 155 12.22 0.08 10.07
N VAL A 156 13.54 0.00 9.87
CA VAL A 156 14.24 -1.22 9.47
C VAL A 156 14.54 -2.05 10.72
N PRO A 157 14.09 -3.33 10.79
CA PRO A 157 14.53 -4.22 11.86
C PRO A 157 16.05 -4.43 11.75
N GLY A 158 16.81 -3.89 12.71
CA GLY A 158 18.27 -4.12 12.82
C GLY A 158 19.20 -3.01 12.28
N ALA A 159 18.71 -1.97 11.61
CA ALA A 159 19.59 -0.91 11.11
C ALA A 159 19.82 0.20 12.16
N LYS A 160 20.98 0.16 12.83
CA LYS A 160 21.47 1.23 13.73
C LYS A 160 21.73 2.58 13.05
N ALA A 161 21.57 2.70 11.73
CA ALA A 161 22.05 3.84 10.96
C ALA A 161 20.97 4.87 10.54
N PHE A 162 19.68 4.57 10.68
CA PHE A 162 18.60 5.51 10.31
C PHE A 162 17.54 5.72 11.41
N THR A 163 17.84 5.32 12.65
CA THR A 163 17.00 5.60 13.81
C THR A 163 17.32 6.98 14.38
N SER A 164 16.86 8.06 13.73
CA SER A 164 16.98 9.41 14.32
C SER A 164 15.88 10.38 13.89
N LEU A 165 14.63 9.93 13.72
CA LEU A 165 13.49 10.87 13.64
C LEU A 165 12.28 10.49 14.50
N VAL A 166 12.31 9.37 15.22
CA VAL A 166 11.20 8.93 16.07
C VAL A 166 11.74 8.65 17.46
N ALA A 167 11.30 9.44 18.43
CA ALA A 167 11.57 9.24 19.85
C ALA A 167 10.95 7.90 20.33
N PRO A 168 11.53 7.21 21.33
CA PRO A 168 11.19 5.83 21.62
C PRO A 168 9.75 5.65 22.15
N GLY A 169 9.09 4.59 21.68
CA GLY A 169 7.82 4.07 22.21
C GLY A 169 6.57 4.70 21.61
N ASP A 170 6.14 5.85 22.13
CA ASP A 170 4.82 6.41 21.81
C ASP A 170 4.75 7.02 20.41
N ALA A 171 5.84 7.60 19.91
CA ALA A 171 5.86 8.24 18.60
C ALA A 171 5.80 7.23 17.43
N GLU A 172 6.32 6.00 17.61
CA GLU A 172 6.24 4.94 16.61
C GLU A 172 4.80 4.44 16.43
N HIS A 173 4.08 4.25 17.54
CA HIS A 173 2.67 3.87 17.50
C HIS A 173 1.79 4.93 16.83
N VAL A 174 2.00 6.20 17.16
CA VAL A 174 1.27 7.32 16.53
C VAL A 174 1.58 7.39 15.04
N LEU A 175 2.85 7.28 14.65
CA LEU A 175 3.26 7.27 13.25
C LEU A 175 2.59 6.12 12.47
N LYS A 176 2.56 4.91 13.03
CA LYS A 176 1.88 3.76 12.39
C LYS A 176 0.39 4.02 12.19
N CYS A 177 -0.28 4.61 13.18
CA CYS A 177 -1.70 4.97 13.06
C CYS A 177 -1.94 6.05 12.00
N LEU A 178 -1.10 7.09 11.96
CA LEU A 178 -1.14 8.15 10.97
C LEU A 178 -0.92 7.60 9.55
N LEU A 179 0.05 6.72 9.36
CA LEU A 179 0.31 6.07 8.08
C LEU A 179 -0.88 5.22 7.61
N LYS A 180 -1.54 4.48 8.51
CA LYS A 180 -2.77 3.73 8.16
C LYS A 180 -3.93 4.65 7.78
N GLY A 181 -4.10 5.76 8.51
CA GLY A 181 -5.08 6.79 8.16
C GLY A 181 -4.80 7.42 6.79
N LEU A 182 -3.54 7.70 6.49
CA LEU A 182 -3.09 8.20 5.19
C LEU A 182 -3.41 7.19 4.07
N MET A 183 -3.08 5.90 4.27
CA MET A 183 -3.40 4.85 3.32
C MET A 183 -4.91 4.73 3.06
N ALA A 184 -5.74 4.88 4.09
CA ALA A 184 -7.19 4.85 3.94
C ALA A 184 -7.71 5.97 3.03
N ILE A 185 -7.19 7.19 3.22
CA ILE A 185 -7.45 8.32 2.32
C ILE A 185 -6.91 8.01 0.91
N GLY A 186 -5.72 7.42 0.83
CA GLY A 186 -5.08 7.01 -0.41
C GLY A 186 -5.94 6.04 -1.23
N CYS A 187 -6.56 5.04 -0.61
CA CYS A 187 -7.47 4.10 -1.27
C CYS A 187 -8.60 4.82 -1.98
N LEU A 188 -9.29 5.73 -1.28
CA LEU A 188 -10.41 6.49 -1.82
C LEU A 188 -9.98 7.45 -2.94
N SER A 189 -8.80 8.07 -2.79
CA SER A 189 -8.22 8.95 -3.80
C SER A 189 -7.87 8.21 -5.08
N ILE A 190 -7.24 7.02 -4.97
CA ILE A 190 -6.92 6.18 -6.14
C ILE A 190 -8.19 5.69 -6.83
N LYS A 191 -9.22 5.30 -6.09
CA LYS A 191 -10.52 4.92 -6.65
C LYS A 191 -11.04 6.00 -7.60
N LYS A 192 -11.12 7.24 -7.09
CA LYS A 192 -11.57 8.40 -7.88
C LYS A 192 -10.64 8.69 -9.07
N ALA A 193 -9.34 8.51 -8.87
CA ALA A 193 -8.34 8.78 -9.89
C ALA A 193 -8.43 7.82 -11.08
N LEU A 194 -8.61 6.52 -10.82
CA LEU A 194 -8.74 5.49 -11.85
C LEU A 194 -10.06 5.62 -12.61
N ASP A 195 -11.19 5.78 -11.90
CA ASP A 195 -12.50 6.00 -12.51
C ASP A 195 -12.46 7.22 -13.46
N ARG A 196 -11.86 8.34 -13.00
CA ARG A 196 -11.72 9.55 -13.80
C ARG A 196 -10.84 9.33 -15.02
N HIS A 197 -9.70 8.66 -14.86
CA HIS A 197 -8.79 8.41 -15.97
C HIS A 197 -9.44 7.51 -17.05
N LEU A 198 -10.23 6.51 -16.64
CA LEU A 198 -10.99 5.68 -17.56
C LEU A 198 -12.08 6.47 -18.30
N LEU A 199 -12.82 7.33 -17.59
CA LEU A 199 -13.84 8.20 -18.21
C LEU A 199 -13.22 9.18 -19.21
N ASP A 200 -12.06 9.77 -18.86
CA ASP A 200 -11.35 10.67 -19.76
C ASP A 200 -10.96 9.93 -21.05
N LEU A 201 -10.48 8.68 -20.97
CA LEU A 201 -10.18 7.86 -22.16
C LEU A 201 -11.42 7.56 -23.00
N GLN A 202 -12.54 7.18 -22.37
CA GLN A 202 -13.80 6.89 -23.07
C GLN A 202 -14.41 8.12 -23.76
N SER A 203 -14.07 9.34 -23.32
CA SER A 203 -14.56 10.58 -23.93
C SER A 203 -13.81 10.97 -25.21
N TRP A 204 -12.69 10.29 -25.51
CA TRP A 204 -11.85 10.57 -26.68
C TRP A 204 -12.15 9.61 -27.85
N ASP A 205 -12.91 8.55 -27.61
CA ASP A 205 -13.41 7.59 -28.61
C ASP A 205 -14.82 7.98 -29.12
#